data_AF-A0A7K0QQ34-F1
#
_entry.id   AF-A0A7K0QQ34-F1
#
_cell.length_a   1.000
_cell.length_b   1.000
_cell.length_c   1.000
_cell.angle_alpha   90.00
_cell.angle_beta   90.00
_cell.angle_gamma   90.00
#
_symmetry.space_group_name_H-M   'P 1'
#
loop_
_entity.id
_entity.type
_entity.pdbx_description
1 polymer ?
#
loop_
_entity_poly.entity_id
_entity_poly.type
_entity_poly.pdbx_seq_one_letter_code
_entity_poly.pdbx_strand_id
1 'polypeptide(L)'
;MGGFGDLFGDPDELQRRMAEFAEQMQSQQSLAWADNAIKLAVDMTVAAINRVNVQGTTNEQAEQIRAVMAVVFPEAVTLVREARQGLR
;
A
#
# COMPACT_ATOMS: atom_id res chain seq x y z
N MET A 1 12.13 11.43 -51.11
CA MET A 1 12.88 10.25 -50.60
C MET A 1 12.98 10.40 -49.10
N GLY A 2 11.99 9.86 -48.38
CA GLY A 2 12.08 9.68 -46.92
C GLY A 2 13.04 8.53 -46.63
N GLY A 3 13.94 8.71 -45.67
CA GLY A 3 15.00 7.77 -45.39
C GLY A 3 15.47 7.89 -43.96
N PHE A 4 15.20 6.85 -43.18
CA PHE A 4 15.76 6.53 -41.87
C PHE A 4 15.48 7.46 -40.66
N GLY A 5 15.17 8.74 -40.87
CA GLY A 5 14.77 9.66 -39.78
C GLY A 5 13.27 9.61 -39.43
N ASP A 6 12.43 9.21 -40.38
CA ASP A 6 10.95 9.16 -40.24
C ASP A 6 10.45 7.81 -39.65
N LEU A 7 11.36 6.87 -39.39
CA LEU A 7 11.06 5.53 -38.84
C LEU A 7 11.29 5.45 -37.32
N PHE A 8 12.09 6.37 -36.79
CA PHE A 8 12.34 6.55 -35.36
C PHE A 8 11.82 7.95 -35.03
N GLY A 9 10.55 8.04 -34.65
CA GLY A 9 9.84 9.30 -34.41
C GLY A 9 10.66 10.31 -33.57
N ASP A 10 10.42 11.59 -33.84
CA ASP A 10 11.20 12.72 -33.34
C ASP A 10 11.67 12.52 -31.87
N PRO A 11 12.95 12.81 -31.56
CA PRO A 11 13.52 12.59 -30.23
C PRO A 11 12.73 13.29 -29.11
N ASP A 12 12.08 14.41 -29.42
CA ASP A 12 11.20 15.14 -28.50
C ASP A 12 9.88 14.38 -28.21
N GLU A 13 9.33 13.65 -29.18
CA GLU A 13 8.13 12.85 -28.99
C GLU A 13 8.43 11.58 -28.18
N LEU A 14 9.60 10.97 -28.39
CA LEU A 14 10.11 9.90 -27.53
C LEU A 14 10.35 10.38 -26.10
N GLN A 15 10.96 11.55 -25.92
CA GLN A 15 11.18 12.14 -24.61
C GLN A 15 9.86 12.44 -23.89
N ARG A 16 8.86 12.96 -24.62
CA ARG A 16 7.52 13.22 -24.10
C ARG A 16 6.80 11.93 -23.69
N ARG A 17 6.84 10.89 -24.52
CA ARG A 17 6.28 9.56 -24.18
C ARG A 17 7.00 8.92 -22.99
N MET A 18 8.32 9.09 -22.89
CA MET A 18 9.10 8.59 -21.74
C MET A 18 8.74 9.34 -20.45
N ALA A 19 8.51 10.66 -20.51
CA ALA A 19 8.06 11.45 -19.36
C ALA A 19 6.65 11.03 -18.91
N GLU A 20 5.71 10.88 -19.86
CA GLU A 20 4.35 10.39 -19.59
C GLU A 20 4.36 8.95 -19.04
N PHE A 21 5.24 8.09 -19.56
CA PHE A 21 5.45 6.73 -19.06
C PHE A 21 6.06 6.71 -17.66
N ALA A 22 7.01 7.60 -17.36
CA ALA A 22 7.61 7.73 -16.03
C ALA A 22 6.59 8.20 -14.98
N GLU A 23 5.72 9.15 -15.34
CA GLU A 23 4.62 9.62 -14.48
C GLU A 23 3.57 8.52 -14.23
N GLN A 24 3.22 7.76 -15.28
CA GLN A 24 2.32 6.61 -15.16
C GLN A 24 2.93 5.48 -14.31
N MET A 25 4.23 5.21 -14.43
CA MET A 25 4.94 4.25 -13.59
C MET A 25 4.97 4.69 -12.13
N GLN A 26 5.28 5.95 -11.86
CA GLN A 26 5.35 6.50 -10.50
C GLN A 26 3.98 6.48 -9.81
N SER A 27 2.90 6.81 -10.54
CA SER A 27 1.53 6.75 -10.04
C SER A 27 1.06 5.31 -9.75
N GLN A 28 1.39 4.33 -10.61
CA GLN A 28 1.09 2.92 -10.36
C GLN A 28 1.83 2.37 -9.15
N GLN A 29 3.12 2.70 -8.99
CA GLN A 29 3.87 2.35 -7.78
C GLN A 29 3.20 2.95 -6.54
N SER A 30 2.67 4.18 -6.65
CA SER A 30 1.95 4.82 -5.55
C SER A 30 0.66 4.11 -5.11
N LEU A 31 0.02 3.34 -5.98
CA LEU A 31 -1.19 2.59 -5.64
C LEU A 31 -0.84 1.22 -5.07
N ALA A 32 0.11 0.53 -5.70
CA ALA A 32 0.55 -0.80 -5.26
C ALA A 32 1.14 -0.80 -3.84
N TRP A 33 1.87 0.26 -3.42
CA TRP A 33 2.35 0.33 -2.05
C TRP A 33 1.22 0.56 -1.04
N ALA A 34 0.15 1.29 -1.41
CA ALA A 34 -0.96 1.60 -0.51
C ALA A 34 -1.75 0.34 -0.14
N ASP A 35 -1.98 -0.53 -1.11
CA ASP A 35 -2.66 -1.81 -0.88
C ASP A 35 -1.79 -2.76 -0.01
N ASN A 36 -0.47 -2.79 -0.25
CA ASN A 36 0.46 -3.57 0.56
C ASN A 36 0.57 -3.05 2.01
N ALA A 37 0.49 -1.72 2.19
CA ALA A 37 0.51 -1.05 3.48
C ALA A 37 -0.72 -1.39 4.34
N ILE A 38 -1.93 -1.28 3.77
CA ILE A 38 -3.16 -1.62 4.48
C ILE A 38 -3.17 -3.11 4.83
N LYS A 39 -2.76 -3.97 3.89
CA LYS A 39 -2.62 -5.41 4.14
C LYS A 39 -1.68 -5.69 5.31
N LEU A 40 -0.52 -5.03 5.37
CA LEU A 40 0.42 -5.16 6.47
C LEU A 40 -0.20 -4.76 7.82
N ALA A 41 -0.97 -3.67 7.87
CA ALA A 41 -1.66 -3.25 9.10
C ALA A 41 -2.68 -4.30 9.58
N VAL A 42 -3.43 -4.90 8.65
CA VAL A 42 -4.37 -6.00 8.95
C VAL A 42 -3.61 -7.24 9.44
N ASP A 43 -2.55 -7.64 8.76
CA ASP A 43 -1.76 -8.82 9.12
C ASP A 43 -1.14 -8.67 10.53
N MET A 44 -0.62 -7.49 10.88
CA MET A 44 -0.14 -7.17 12.22
C MET A 44 -1.25 -7.28 13.28
N THR A 45 -2.44 -6.77 12.97
CA THR A 45 -3.60 -6.83 13.87
C THR A 45 -4.05 -8.27 14.12
N VAL A 46 -4.13 -9.10 13.06
CA VAL A 46 -4.48 -10.52 13.17
C VAL A 46 -3.44 -11.28 13.99
N ALA A 47 -2.14 -11.03 13.74
CA ALA A 47 -1.07 -11.64 14.51
C ALA A 47 -1.14 -11.29 16.01
N ALA A 48 -1.53 -10.06 16.35
CA ALA A 48 -1.72 -9.65 17.74
C ALA A 48 -2.91 -10.35 18.39
N ILE A 49 -4.07 -10.39 17.72
CA ILE A 49 -5.28 -11.07 18.21
C ILE A 49 -5.00 -12.56 18.47
N ASN A 50 -4.27 -13.23 17.58
CA ASN A 50 -3.92 -14.65 17.73
C ASN A 50 -3.03 -14.97 18.95
N ARG A 51 -2.43 -13.95 19.59
CA ARG A 51 -1.64 -14.12 20.83
C ARG A 51 -2.47 -13.92 22.09
N VAL A 52 -3.68 -13.39 21.98
CA VAL A 52 -4.54 -13.11 23.12
C VAL A 52 -5.26 -14.38 23.54
N ASN A 53 -5.17 -14.71 24.83
CA ASN A 53 -5.93 -15.81 25.41
C ASN A 53 -7.35 -15.33 25.73
N VAL A 54 -8.31 -15.66 24.86
CA VAL A 54 -9.73 -15.32 25.05
C VAL A 54 -10.46 -16.44 25.76
N GLN A 55 -11.35 -16.10 26.69
CA GLN A 55 -12.09 -17.07 27.50
C GLN A 55 -13.56 -16.68 27.64
N GLY A 56 -14.41 -17.64 28.02
CA GLY A 56 -15.84 -17.44 28.24
C GLY A 56 -16.70 -17.89 27.05
N THR A 57 -17.92 -17.40 27.01
CA THR A 57 -18.91 -17.64 25.94
C THR A 57 -18.49 -16.96 24.64
N THR A 58 -19.11 -17.37 23.52
CA THR A 58 -18.85 -16.77 22.21
C THR A 58 -19.02 -15.26 22.19
N ASN A 59 -20.02 -14.72 22.91
CA ASN A 59 -20.26 -13.28 22.98
C ASN A 59 -19.14 -12.56 23.75
N GLU A 60 -18.72 -13.11 24.88
CA GLU A 60 -17.62 -12.56 25.69
C GLU A 60 -16.28 -12.60 24.94
N GLN A 61 -16.01 -13.70 24.22
CA GLN A 61 -14.82 -13.80 23.36
C GLN A 61 -14.85 -12.75 22.23
N ALA A 62 -16.01 -12.54 21.61
CA ALA A 62 -16.15 -11.52 20.56
C ALA A 62 -15.93 -10.09 21.10
N GLU A 63 -16.36 -9.80 22.33
CA GLU A 63 -16.08 -8.53 23.00
C GLU A 63 -14.60 -8.34 23.30
N GLN A 64 -13.93 -9.39 23.79
CA GLN A 64 -12.48 -9.36 24.03
C GLN A 64 -11.69 -9.12 22.73
N ILE A 65 -12.04 -9.81 21.65
CA ILE A 65 -11.41 -9.60 20.33
C ILE A 65 -11.64 -8.17 19.83
N ARG A 66 -12.87 -7.63 19.98
CA ARG A 66 -13.17 -6.24 19.61
C ARG A 66 -12.34 -5.24 20.41
N ALA A 67 -12.15 -5.48 21.71
CA ALA A 67 -11.33 -4.61 22.56
C ALA A 67 -9.88 -4.58 22.11
N VAL A 68 -9.30 -5.73 21.76
CA VAL A 68 -7.93 -5.82 21.21
C VAL A 68 -7.84 -5.10 19.85
N MET A 69 -8.79 -5.36 18.95
CA MET A 69 -8.81 -4.74 17.62
C MET A 69 -8.94 -3.21 17.69
N ALA A 70 -9.70 -2.68 18.64
CA ALA A 70 -9.89 -1.25 18.84
C ALA A 70 -8.60 -0.51 19.22
N VAL A 71 -7.62 -1.20 19.80
CA VAL A 71 -6.31 -0.64 20.16
C VAL A 71 -5.30 -0.90 19.05
N VAL A 72 -5.15 -2.15 18.63
CA VAL A 72 -4.04 -2.56 17.76
C VAL A 72 -4.22 -2.07 16.32
N PHE A 73 -5.44 -2.08 15.78
CA PHE A 73 -5.64 -1.71 14.37
C PHE A 73 -5.33 -0.24 14.08
N PRO A 74 -5.80 0.75 14.87
CA PRO A 74 -5.43 2.15 14.68
C PRO A 74 -3.92 2.40 14.81
N GLU A 75 -3.24 1.74 15.74
CA GLU A 75 -1.79 1.85 15.91
C GLU A 75 -1.02 1.28 14.71
N ALA A 76 -1.40 0.09 14.24
CA ALA A 76 -0.85 -0.54 13.04
C ALA A 76 -1.03 0.34 11.80
N VAL A 77 -2.20 0.96 11.64
CA VAL A 77 -2.48 1.91 10.55
C VAL A 77 -1.63 3.17 10.68
N THR A 78 -1.45 3.68 11.90
CA THR A 78 -0.63 4.88 12.15
C THR A 78 0.83 4.63 11.78
N LEU A 79 1.41 3.53 12.26
CA LEU A 79 2.79 3.12 11.95
C LEU A 79 3.03 2.99 10.44
N VAL A 80 2.09 2.37 9.72
CA VAL A 80 2.17 2.23 8.27
C VAL A 80 2.08 3.59 7.55
N ARG A 81 1.24 4.51 8.05
CA ARG A 81 1.13 5.87 7.51
C ARG A 81 2.41 6.67 7.72
N GLU A 82 3.03 6.56 8.89
CA GLU A 82 4.30 7.22 9.22
C GLU A 82 5.46 6.67 8.39
N ALA A 83 5.57 5.35 8.26
CA ALA A 83 6.58 4.71 7.42
C ALA A 83 6.50 5.19 5.96
N ARG A 84 5.30 5.45 5.45
CA ARG A 84 5.11 6.04 4.12
C ARG A 84 5.47 7.52 4.05
N GLN A 85 5.15 8.31 5.07
CA GLN A 85 5.53 9.73 5.09
C GLN A 85 7.06 9.90 5.10
N GLY A 86 7.79 9.00 5.76
CA GLY A 86 9.26 8.98 5.73
C GLY A 86 9.89 8.57 4.39
N LEU A 87 9.12 7.98 3.47
CA LEU A 87 9.57 7.62 2.12
C LEU A 87 9.39 8.75 1.09
N ARG A 88 8.77 9.88 1.47
CA ARG A 88 8.46 11.01 0.58
C ARG A 88 9.42 12.17 0.72
#